data_AF-A0A838R6S9-F1
#
_entry.id   AF-A0A838R6S9-F1
#
_cell.length_a   1.000
_cell.length_b   1.000
_cell.length_c   1.000
_cell.angle_alpha   90.00
_cell.angle_beta   90.00
_cell.angle_gamma   90.00
#
_symmetry.space_group_name_H-M   'P 1'
#
loop_
_entity.id
_entity.type
_entity.pdbx_description
1 polymer ?
#
loop_
_entity_poly.entity_id
_entity_poly.type
_entity_poly.pdbx_seq_one_letter_code
_entity_poly.pdbx_strand_id
1 'polypeptide(L)'
;MARATWLAKVVVIAGTVCTAGGAKPQAAEVVRVETAEGRALSGVVDARTDGNTLWLRLEEDGIVLSVPVSWNTISSAAVEAEAIGVQELRDRRGELRSEGPRWLIPDVEILVDAGSAQPQAAGIVQAGYWGAVGRGVRVRNLDIVAACLVNLDRDVAPDGIEVSVVAVGDDGAPVAVRGSLRAELFGESGALTRERQPEFGVLDRWSERVRAEDFVDGVATYCLPFRRAAPEWQFDLLPDAVLTVQLGATGHGNFSATAPVVLREFNPLRDDLQQHSGTRFLPNEVEGWRPQDPFGAELGRWQWWGR
;
A
#
# COMPACT_ATOMS: atom_id res chain seq x y z
N MET A 1 -43.42 -84.34 -18.55
CA MET A 1 -44.61 -83.55 -18.93
C MET A 1 -44.69 -82.37 -17.97
N ALA A 2 -44.20 -81.18 -18.37
CA ALA A 2 -44.99 -80.02 -18.85
C ALA A 2 -45.70 -79.31 -17.67
N ARG A 3 -45.61 -77.99 -17.41
CA ARG A 3 -45.19 -76.79 -18.16
C ARG A 3 -44.63 -75.75 -17.15
N ALA A 4 -43.69 -74.91 -17.59
CA ALA A 4 -43.20 -73.75 -16.84
C ALA A 4 -44.02 -72.50 -17.22
N THR A 5 -44.53 -71.79 -16.21
CA THR A 5 -45.34 -70.57 -16.34
C THR A 5 -44.46 -69.36 -16.00
N TRP A 6 -44.37 -68.41 -16.93
CA TRP A 6 -43.63 -67.15 -16.76
C TRP A 6 -44.46 -66.12 -15.98
N LEU A 7 -43.85 -65.47 -14.98
CA LEU A 7 -44.40 -64.30 -14.27
C LEU A 7 -43.58 -63.05 -14.63
N ALA A 8 -44.27 -62.05 -15.16
CA ALA A 8 -43.71 -60.74 -15.49
C ALA A 8 -43.40 -59.94 -14.21
N LYS A 9 -42.20 -59.34 -14.13
CA LYS A 9 -41.82 -58.38 -13.08
C LYS A 9 -42.14 -56.96 -13.55
N VAL A 10 -42.91 -56.24 -12.74
CA VAL A 10 -43.12 -54.79 -12.84
C VAL A 10 -41.88 -54.08 -12.30
N VAL A 11 -41.30 -53.18 -13.09
CA VAL A 11 -40.17 -52.32 -12.70
C VAL A 11 -40.74 -50.96 -12.28
N VAL A 12 -40.49 -50.57 -11.03
CA VAL A 12 -40.78 -49.23 -10.51
C VAL A 12 -39.54 -48.36 -10.73
N ILE A 13 -39.68 -47.31 -11.52
CA ILE A 13 -38.62 -46.32 -11.75
C ILE A 13 -38.73 -45.25 -10.66
N ALA A 14 -37.78 -45.23 -9.74
CA ALA A 14 -37.60 -44.15 -8.78
C ALA A 14 -36.84 -43.01 -9.45
N GLY A 15 -37.44 -41.82 -9.51
CA GLY A 15 -36.81 -40.60 -10.01
C GLY A 15 -35.88 -40.00 -8.97
N THR A 16 -34.61 -39.80 -9.33
CA THR A 16 -33.60 -39.12 -8.53
C THR A 16 -33.76 -37.61 -8.66
N VAL A 17 -34.01 -36.94 -7.53
CA VAL A 17 -33.98 -35.47 -7.43
C VAL A 17 -32.53 -35.04 -7.17
N CYS A 18 -31.93 -34.31 -8.10
CA CYS A 18 -30.62 -33.70 -7.92
C CYS A 18 -30.75 -32.43 -7.05
N THR A 19 -30.42 -32.53 -5.77
CA THR A 19 -30.17 -31.36 -4.92
C THR A 19 -28.77 -30.82 -5.21
N ALA A 20 -28.68 -29.61 -5.79
CA ALA A 20 -27.44 -28.87 -5.88
C ALA A 20 -26.98 -28.50 -4.45
N GLY A 21 -25.95 -29.20 -3.96
CA GLY A 21 -25.35 -28.92 -2.66
C GLY A 21 -24.56 -27.63 -2.71
N GLY A 22 -25.03 -26.60 -2.01
CA GLY A 22 -24.21 -25.44 -1.69
C GLY A 22 -23.04 -25.90 -0.81
N ALA A 23 -21.83 -25.84 -1.34
CA ALA A 23 -20.61 -26.09 -0.56
C ALA A 23 -20.56 -25.06 0.58
N LYS A 24 -20.62 -25.56 1.82
CA LYS A 24 -20.44 -24.74 3.01
C LYS A 24 -19.03 -24.13 2.91
N PRO A 25 -18.83 -22.82 3.08
CA PRO A 25 -17.50 -22.23 3.07
C PRO A 25 -16.67 -22.92 4.16
N GLN A 26 -15.64 -23.64 3.75
CA GLN A 26 -14.69 -24.28 4.64
C GLN A 26 -13.92 -23.17 5.34
N ALA A 27 -13.93 -23.17 6.68
CA ALA A 27 -13.15 -22.21 7.45
C ALA A 27 -11.69 -22.33 7.04
N ALA A 28 -11.05 -21.21 6.73
CA ALA A 28 -9.70 -21.23 6.19
C ALA A 28 -8.71 -21.65 7.28
N GLU A 29 -7.93 -22.70 7.01
CA GLU A 29 -6.96 -23.26 7.95
C GLU A 29 -5.77 -22.29 8.14
N VAL A 30 -5.38 -22.06 9.40
CA VAL A 30 -4.24 -21.20 9.74
C VAL A 30 -2.95 -22.01 9.66
N VAL A 31 -2.01 -21.53 8.85
CA VAL A 31 -0.68 -22.11 8.65
C VAL A 31 0.36 -21.27 9.40
N ARG A 32 1.18 -21.92 10.20
CA ARG A 32 2.35 -21.33 10.84
C ARG A 32 3.61 -21.88 10.20
N VAL A 33 4.55 -21.00 9.82
CA VAL A 33 5.85 -21.36 9.28
C VAL A 33 6.95 -20.72 10.09
N GLU A 34 8.06 -21.43 10.25
CA GLU A 34 9.30 -20.87 10.79
C GLU A 34 10.35 -20.84 9.69
N THR A 35 11.10 -19.75 9.57
CA THR A 35 12.15 -19.61 8.57
C THR A 35 13.50 -20.07 9.12
N ALA A 36 14.46 -20.32 8.23
CA ALA A 36 15.84 -20.64 8.58
C ALA A 36 16.53 -19.50 9.37
N GLU A 37 16.00 -18.28 9.28
CA GLU A 37 16.45 -17.10 10.05
C GLU A 37 15.84 -17.03 11.45
N GLY A 38 14.96 -17.98 11.83
CA GLY A 38 14.30 -18.03 13.12
C GLY A 38 13.06 -17.14 13.24
N ARG A 39 12.55 -16.58 12.13
CA ARG A 39 11.28 -15.84 12.12
C ARG A 39 10.12 -16.81 12.09
N ALA A 40 9.11 -16.58 12.93
CA ALA A 40 7.84 -17.31 12.89
C ALA A 40 6.75 -16.43 12.28
N LEU A 41 6.04 -16.95 11.28
CA LEU A 41 4.93 -16.28 10.61
C LEU A 41 3.70 -17.18 10.68
N SER A 42 2.52 -16.59 10.89
CA SER A 42 1.24 -17.30 10.89
C SER A 42 0.25 -16.58 10.00
N GLY A 43 -0.57 -17.32 9.28
CA GLY A 43 -1.61 -16.76 8.42
C GLY A 43 -2.30 -17.83 7.60
N VAL A 44 -3.28 -17.43 6.79
CA VAL A 44 -3.96 -18.30 5.85
C VAL A 44 -3.18 -18.33 4.54
N VAL A 45 -3.15 -19.47 3.85
CA VAL A 45 -2.49 -19.55 2.53
C VAL A 45 -3.30 -18.78 1.51
N ASP A 46 -2.65 -17.81 0.86
CA ASP A 46 -3.26 -16.97 -0.16
C ASP A 46 -3.29 -17.67 -1.52
N ALA A 47 -4.29 -17.36 -2.35
CA ALA A 47 -4.45 -17.86 -3.71
C ALA A 47 -3.22 -17.64 -4.60
N ARG A 48 -2.41 -16.61 -4.33
CA ARG A 48 -1.15 -16.31 -5.04
C ARG A 48 0.00 -17.27 -4.77
N THR A 49 -0.10 -18.12 -3.74
CA THR A 49 0.93 -19.12 -3.40
C THR A 49 1.25 -19.99 -4.60
N ASP A 50 2.52 -20.08 -5.02
CA ASP A 50 2.93 -20.81 -6.22
C ASP A 50 4.01 -21.86 -5.90
N GLY A 51 4.68 -22.36 -6.95
CA GLY A 51 5.75 -23.35 -6.80
C GLY A 51 6.99 -22.83 -6.08
N ASN A 52 7.26 -21.53 -6.08
CA ASN A 52 8.50 -20.92 -5.57
C ASN A 52 8.29 -20.09 -4.30
N THR A 53 7.07 -19.58 -4.10
CA THR A 53 6.71 -18.65 -3.03
C THR A 53 5.43 -19.11 -2.33
N LEU A 54 5.50 -19.20 -1.00
CA LEU A 54 4.33 -19.28 -0.12
C LEU A 54 3.86 -17.86 0.20
N TRP A 55 2.62 -17.53 -0.14
CA TRP A 55 2.00 -16.28 0.25
C TRP A 55 1.11 -16.54 1.47
N LEU A 56 1.44 -15.90 2.60
CA LEU A 56 0.61 -15.94 3.80
C LEU A 56 -0.18 -14.65 3.93
N ARG A 57 -1.48 -14.79 4.20
CA ARG A 57 -2.41 -13.71 4.44
C ARG A 57 -2.79 -13.70 5.92
N LEU A 58 -2.50 -12.59 6.60
CA LEU A 58 -2.92 -12.35 7.97
C LEU A 58 -4.11 -11.39 7.94
N GLU A 59 -5.26 -11.83 8.46
CA GLU A 59 -6.48 -11.03 8.57
C GLU A 59 -6.75 -10.77 10.05
N GLU A 60 -6.71 -9.50 10.47
CA GLU A 60 -7.01 -9.08 11.84
C GLU A 60 -7.70 -7.72 11.78
N ASP A 61 -8.86 -7.58 12.45
CA ASP A 61 -9.64 -6.33 12.54
C ASP A 61 -9.92 -5.62 11.20
N GLY A 62 -10.10 -6.39 10.12
CA GLY A 62 -10.38 -5.86 8.78
C GLY A 62 -9.15 -5.37 8.01
N ILE A 63 -7.97 -5.42 8.62
CA ILE A 63 -6.68 -5.21 7.96
C ILE A 63 -6.22 -6.57 7.40
N VAL A 64 -5.69 -6.54 6.18
CA VAL A 64 -5.20 -7.75 5.52
C VAL A 64 -3.77 -7.53 5.06
N LEU A 65 -2.83 -8.20 5.72
CA LEU A 65 -1.42 -8.18 5.36
C LEU A 65 -1.08 -9.43 4.55
N SER A 66 -0.33 -9.26 3.46
CA SER A 66 0.15 -10.37 2.65
C SER A 66 1.68 -10.41 2.66
N VAL A 67 2.25 -11.53 3.08
CA VAL A 67 3.70 -11.71 3.19
C VAL A 67 4.17 -12.83 2.27
N PRO A 68 5.05 -12.56 1.29
CA PRO A 68 5.69 -13.59 0.50
C PRO A 68 6.84 -14.24 1.28
N VAL A 69 6.90 -15.57 1.26
CA VAL A 69 7.96 -16.37 1.88
C VAL A 69 8.49 -17.37 0.87
N SER A 70 9.79 -17.39 0.61
CA SER A 70 10.38 -18.38 -0.29
C SER A 70 10.33 -19.77 0.34
N TRP A 71 9.87 -20.79 -0.41
CA TRP A 71 9.82 -22.18 0.09
C TRP A 71 11.18 -22.68 0.60
N ASN A 72 12.28 -22.23 -0.01
CA ASN A 72 13.64 -22.64 0.37
C ASN A 72 14.09 -22.05 1.71
N THR A 73 13.39 -21.04 2.23
CA THR A 73 13.71 -20.40 3.51
C THR A 73 12.93 -20.99 4.67
N ILE A 74 11.93 -21.84 4.42
CA ILE A 74 11.07 -22.41 5.47
C ILE A 74 11.78 -23.63 6.09
N SER A 75 12.02 -23.57 7.41
CA SER A 75 12.65 -24.64 8.18
C SER A 75 11.63 -25.61 8.77
N SER A 76 10.45 -25.12 9.16
CA SER A 76 9.34 -25.95 9.65
C SER A 76 7.98 -25.33 9.35
N ALA A 77 6.94 -26.16 9.35
CA ALA A 77 5.56 -25.75 9.16
C ALA A 77 4.60 -26.48 10.09
N ALA A 78 3.50 -25.84 10.44
CA ALA A 78 2.39 -26.42 11.18
C ALA A 78 1.06 -25.90 10.65
N VAL A 79 0.03 -26.76 10.64
CA VAL A 79 -1.35 -26.42 10.27
C VAL A 79 -2.23 -26.75 11.46
N GLU A 80 -3.00 -25.78 11.97
CA GLU A 80 -3.82 -25.96 13.19
C GLU A 80 -3.06 -26.56 14.39
N ALA A 81 -1.79 -26.18 14.55
CA ALA A 81 -0.84 -26.69 15.56
C ALA A 81 -0.33 -28.13 15.36
N GLU A 82 -0.73 -28.84 14.31
CA GLU A 82 -0.11 -30.10 13.90
C GLU A 82 1.11 -29.82 13.02
N ALA A 83 2.29 -30.33 13.44
CA ALA A 83 3.52 -30.16 12.68
C ALA A 83 3.48 -31.00 11.40
N ILE A 84 3.72 -30.36 10.25
CA ILE A 84 3.74 -31.03 8.93
C ILE A 84 5.06 -30.76 8.22
N GLY A 85 5.43 -31.64 7.28
CA GLY A 85 6.63 -31.44 6.47
C GLY A 85 6.48 -30.24 5.52
N VAL A 86 7.57 -29.51 5.23
CA VAL A 86 7.54 -28.39 4.27
C VAL A 86 7.13 -28.86 2.87
N GLN A 87 7.59 -30.04 2.45
CA GLN A 87 7.19 -30.63 1.17
C GLN A 87 5.70 -31.00 1.14
N GLU A 88 5.19 -31.51 2.26
CA GLU A 88 3.76 -31.82 2.42
C GLU A 88 2.90 -30.56 2.38
N LEU A 89 3.31 -29.48 3.07
CA LEU A 89 2.66 -28.17 2.97
C LEU A 89 2.62 -27.67 1.51
N ARG A 90 3.74 -27.84 0.78
CA ARG A 90 3.84 -27.46 -0.64
C ARG A 90 2.91 -28.28 -1.51
N ASP A 91 2.76 -29.57 -1.26
CA ASP A 91 1.87 -30.45 -2.01
C ASP A 91 0.38 -30.15 -1.71
N ARG A 92 0.06 -29.86 -0.44
CA ARG A 92 -1.29 -29.44 0.02
C ARG A 92 -1.66 -28.01 -0.34
N ARG A 93 -0.76 -27.22 -0.96
CA ARG A 93 -1.03 -25.79 -1.26
C ARG A 93 -2.31 -25.57 -2.05
N GLY A 94 -2.70 -26.49 -2.94
CA GLY A 94 -3.92 -26.35 -3.74
C GLY A 94 -5.19 -26.42 -2.90
N GLU A 95 -5.16 -27.20 -1.82
CA GLU A 95 -6.28 -27.41 -0.90
C GLU A 95 -6.37 -26.30 0.15
N LEU A 96 -5.21 -25.79 0.58
CA LEU A 96 -5.11 -24.75 1.62
C LEU A 96 -5.33 -23.33 1.10
N ARG A 97 -5.27 -23.11 -0.22
CA ARG A 97 -5.48 -21.81 -0.84
C ARG A 97 -6.87 -21.27 -0.52
N SER A 98 -6.91 -20.08 0.05
CA SER A 98 -8.14 -19.32 0.21
C SER A 98 -8.14 -18.09 -0.70
N GLU A 99 -9.27 -17.84 -1.36
CA GLU A 99 -9.51 -16.54 -2.01
C GLU A 99 -9.64 -15.48 -0.92
N GLY A 100 -8.80 -14.45 -1.00
CA GLY A 100 -8.91 -13.30 -0.12
C GLY A 100 -10.07 -12.41 -0.50
N PRO A 101 -10.36 -11.40 0.34
CA PRO A 101 -11.30 -10.37 -0.03
C PRO A 101 -10.89 -9.78 -1.38
N ARG A 102 -11.77 -9.82 -2.38
CA ARG A 102 -11.46 -9.44 -3.77
C ARG A 102 -10.98 -7.99 -3.92
N TRP A 103 -11.17 -7.14 -2.92
CA TRP A 103 -10.67 -5.76 -2.89
C TRP A 103 -9.15 -5.65 -2.66
N LEU A 104 -8.45 -6.76 -2.37
CA LEU A 104 -7.00 -6.80 -2.12
C LEU A 104 -6.15 -7.40 -3.25
N ILE A 105 -6.73 -7.71 -4.40
CA ILE A 105 -5.95 -8.14 -5.56
C ILE A 105 -5.57 -6.88 -6.36
N PRO A 106 -4.32 -6.38 -6.28
CA PRO A 106 -3.82 -5.46 -7.28
C PRO A 106 -3.47 -6.28 -8.53
N ASP A 107 -4.48 -6.80 -9.23
CA ASP A 107 -4.36 -6.99 -10.68
C ASP A 107 -4.75 -5.65 -11.30
N VAL A 108 -3.91 -4.66 -11.01
CA VAL A 108 -3.96 -3.38 -11.68
C VAL A 108 -3.12 -3.53 -12.96
N GLU A 109 -3.73 -4.10 -14.01
CA GLU A 109 -3.77 -3.33 -15.24
C GLU A 109 -4.71 -2.15 -14.94
N ILE A 110 -4.15 -0.94 -14.91
CA ILE A 110 -4.87 0.29 -14.55
C ILE A 110 -6.06 0.48 -15.52
N LEU A 111 -7.25 0.06 -15.08
CA LEU A 111 -8.51 0.72 -15.45
C LEU A 111 -9.09 1.28 -14.15
N VAL A 112 -8.81 2.56 -13.91
CA VAL A 112 -9.35 3.33 -12.80
C VAL A 112 -10.86 3.50 -13.03
N ASP A 113 -11.67 2.96 -12.13
CA ASP A 113 -13.02 3.46 -11.93
C ASP A 113 -13.08 4.16 -10.56
N ALA A 114 -13.48 5.41 -10.59
CA ALA A 114 -13.37 6.36 -9.50
C ALA A 114 -14.56 6.20 -8.54
N GLY A 115 -14.27 5.77 -7.31
CA GLY A 115 -15.28 5.61 -6.26
C GLY A 115 -14.69 5.76 -4.87
N SER A 116 -14.46 7.02 -4.48
CA SER A 116 -14.27 7.53 -3.11
C SER A 116 -14.30 6.51 -1.96
N ALA A 117 -13.14 6.26 -1.34
CA ALA A 117 -13.05 5.74 0.01
C ALA A 117 -11.85 6.39 0.74
N GLN A 118 -12.15 7.23 1.73
CA GLN A 118 -11.17 7.77 2.68
C GLN A 118 -10.59 6.63 3.53
N PRO A 119 -9.26 6.53 3.72
CA PRO A 119 -8.68 5.58 4.65
C PRO A 119 -8.90 6.07 6.08
N GLN A 120 -9.75 5.37 6.83
CA GLN A 120 -9.80 5.50 8.29
C GLN A 120 -8.70 4.65 8.90
N ALA A 121 -7.79 5.29 9.61
CA ALA A 121 -6.74 4.66 10.41
C ALA A 121 -7.32 4.08 11.71
N ALA A 122 -7.01 2.81 12.01
CA ALA A 122 -6.66 2.28 13.35
C ALA A 122 -6.73 0.73 13.41
N GLY A 123 -5.71 0.06 13.97
CA GLY A 123 -5.74 -1.39 14.25
C GLY A 123 -4.45 -2.10 14.69
N ILE A 124 -3.58 -1.43 15.45
CA ILE A 124 -2.56 -1.91 16.44
C ILE A 124 -2.03 -3.36 16.36
N VAL A 125 -0.72 -3.46 16.08
CA VAL A 125 0.16 -4.58 16.46
C VAL A 125 0.25 -4.68 17.98
N GLN A 126 -0.10 -5.84 18.55
CA GLN A 126 -0.04 -6.03 20.00
C GLN A 126 1.39 -5.91 20.55
N ALA A 127 1.48 -5.10 21.61
CA ALA A 127 2.64 -4.79 22.41
C ALA A 127 3.30 -6.04 23.03
N GLY A 128 4.34 -6.55 22.38
CA GLY A 128 5.26 -7.54 22.97
C GLY A 128 6.75 -7.19 22.86
N TYR A 129 7.13 -6.20 22.02
CA TYR A 129 8.53 -5.99 21.61
C TYR A 129 9.19 -4.71 22.15
N TRP A 130 8.63 -4.06 23.17
CA TRP A 130 9.18 -2.80 23.72
C TRP A 130 10.03 -2.97 24.98
N GLY A 131 10.62 -4.16 25.20
CA GLY A 131 11.22 -4.53 26.49
C GLY A 131 12.75 -4.54 26.60
N ALA A 132 13.50 -4.51 25.50
CA ALA A 132 14.96 -4.67 25.58
C ALA A 132 15.69 -3.69 24.67
N VAL A 133 16.05 -2.53 25.21
CA VAL A 133 17.20 -1.74 24.73
C VAL A 133 18.49 -2.51 25.10
N GLY A 134 18.60 -3.73 24.61
CA GLY A 134 19.76 -4.59 24.74
C GLY A 134 20.75 -4.19 23.67
N ARG A 135 21.98 -3.85 24.08
CA ARG A 135 23.19 -3.70 23.25
C ARG A 135 22.99 -3.63 21.73
N GLY A 136 22.99 -2.40 21.22
CA GLY A 136 23.64 -2.06 19.95
C GLY A 136 22.94 -2.46 18.66
N VAL A 137 21.61 -2.54 18.60
CA VAL A 137 20.90 -2.67 17.32
C VAL A 137 21.26 -1.48 16.43
N ARG A 138 21.95 -1.72 15.32
CA ARG A 138 22.36 -0.68 14.39
C ARG A 138 21.33 -0.58 13.27
N VAL A 139 20.90 0.64 12.94
CA VAL A 139 20.09 0.89 11.74
C VAL A 139 20.95 0.59 10.50
N ARG A 140 20.38 -0.19 9.58
CA ARG A 140 20.96 -0.49 8.27
C ARG A 140 20.34 0.31 7.15
N ASN A 141 19.02 0.46 7.18
CA ASN A 141 18.27 1.05 6.10
C ASN A 141 17.17 1.99 6.61
N LEU A 142 16.73 2.88 5.73
CA LEU A 142 15.53 3.68 5.86
C LEU A 142 14.60 3.27 4.71
N ASP A 143 13.34 2.99 5.01
CA ASP A 143 12.32 2.77 3.99
C ASP A 143 11.18 3.77 4.16
N ILE A 144 10.61 4.18 3.03
CA ILE A 144 9.36 4.98 2.98
C ILE A 144 8.23 3.99 2.81
N VAL A 145 7.40 3.84 3.84
CA VAL A 145 6.25 2.92 3.86
C VAL A 145 5.10 3.50 3.04
N ALA A 146 4.87 4.80 3.18
CA ALA A 146 3.84 5.53 2.44
C ALA A 146 4.27 6.99 2.25
N ALA A 147 3.90 7.56 1.11
CA ALA A 147 3.98 8.99 0.82
C ALA A 147 2.70 9.37 0.08
N CYS A 148 1.80 10.08 0.74
CA CYS A 148 0.47 10.37 0.24
C CYS A 148 0.21 11.88 0.23
N LEU A 149 -0.48 12.33 -0.80
CA LEU A 149 -1.02 13.69 -0.85
C LEU A 149 -2.14 13.79 0.20
N VAL A 150 -2.07 14.80 1.06
CA VAL A 150 -3.03 15.00 2.15
C VAL A 150 -3.49 16.45 2.20
N ASN A 151 -4.68 16.64 2.77
CA ASN A 151 -5.21 17.95 3.10
C ASN A 151 -5.12 18.15 4.62
N LEU A 152 -4.24 19.06 5.03
CA LEU A 152 -3.83 19.32 6.40
C LEU A 152 -4.71 20.40 7.07
N ASP A 153 -5.22 21.36 6.30
CA ASP A 153 -6.01 22.49 6.83
C ASP A 153 -7.54 22.34 6.64
N ARG A 154 -7.97 21.25 6.01
CA ARG A 154 -9.37 20.89 5.69
C ARG A 154 -10.05 21.82 4.69
N ASP A 155 -9.28 22.47 3.82
CA ASP A 155 -9.84 23.16 2.66
C ASP A 155 -10.21 22.15 1.55
N VAL A 156 -10.33 22.63 0.31
CA VAL A 156 -10.61 21.79 -0.86
C VAL A 156 -9.37 21.30 -1.63
N ALA A 157 -8.20 21.89 -1.34
CA ALA A 157 -6.97 21.69 -2.07
C ALA A 157 -6.00 20.88 -1.21
N PRO A 158 -5.43 19.77 -1.70
CA PRO A 158 -4.36 19.14 -0.95
C PRO A 158 -3.16 20.08 -0.81
N ASP A 159 -2.74 20.31 0.43
CA ASP A 159 -1.78 21.35 0.83
C ASP A 159 -0.52 20.76 1.47
N GLY A 160 -0.36 19.44 1.46
CA GLY A 160 0.86 18.80 1.93
C GLY A 160 1.01 17.33 1.56
N ILE A 161 2.12 16.76 1.99
CA ILE A 161 2.43 15.34 1.85
C ILE A 161 2.55 14.74 3.26
N GLU A 162 1.85 13.64 3.50
CA GLU A 162 2.10 12.80 4.67
C GLU A 162 3.10 11.71 4.28
N VAL A 163 4.20 11.62 5.02
CA VAL A 163 5.23 10.61 4.80
C VAL A 163 5.36 9.72 6.02
N SER A 164 5.28 8.42 5.82
CA SER A 164 5.50 7.39 6.84
C SER A 164 6.80 6.66 6.56
N VAL A 165 7.72 6.67 7.54
CA VAL A 165 9.05 6.09 7.41
C VAL A 165 9.33 5.05 8.47
N VAL A 166 10.15 4.06 8.11
CA VAL A 166 10.66 3.04 9.03
C VAL A 166 12.19 3.00 8.96
N ALA A 167 12.83 3.03 10.11
CA ALA A 167 14.26 2.75 10.22
C ALA A 167 14.44 1.27 10.54
N VAL A 168 15.14 0.53 9.69
CA VAL A 168 15.26 -0.93 9.76
C VAL A 168 16.62 -1.32 10.33
N GLY A 169 16.62 -2.15 11.38
CA GLY A 169 17.80 -2.66 12.07
C GLY A 169 18.56 -3.75 11.32
N ASP A 170 19.69 -4.19 11.88
CA ASP A 170 20.48 -5.33 11.36
C ASP A 170 19.68 -6.65 11.27
N ASP A 171 18.65 -6.81 12.11
CA ASP A 171 17.76 -7.96 12.21
C ASP A 171 16.49 -7.82 11.34
N GLY A 172 16.38 -6.74 10.56
CA GLY A 172 15.19 -6.45 9.77
C GLY A 172 13.98 -6.00 10.60
N ALA A 173 14.14 -5.74 11.90
CA ALA A 173 13.10 -5.20 12.75
C ALA A 173 13.09 -3.66 12.67
N PRO A 174 11.93 -3.01 12.85
CA PRO A 174 11.88 -1.56 12.97
C PRO A 174 12.59 -1.09 14.26
N VAL A 175 13.37 -0.01 14.14
CA VAL A 175 14.17 0.56 15.22
C VAL A 175 13.81 2.02 15.41
N ALA A 176 13.26 2.37 16.57
CA ALA A 176 13.02 3.76 16.93
C ALA A 176 14.36 4.50 17.10
N VAL A 177 14.52 5.63 16.41
CA VAL A 177 15.75 6.44 16.46
C VAL A 177 15.47 7.88 16.86
N ARG A 178 16.54 8.60 17.21
CA ARG A 178 16.52 10.06 17.46
C ARG A 178 17.42 10.75 16.44
N GLY A 179 17.02 11.92 15.97
CA GLY A 179 17.79 12.59 14.93
C GLY A 179 17.07 13.74 14.25
N SER A 180 17.34 13.87 12.95
CA SER A 180 16.66 14.83 12.06
C SER A 180 16.26 14.13 10.77
N LEU A 181 15.07 14.46 10.28
CA LEU A 181 14.56 14.05 8.98
C LEU A 181 14.61 15.26 8.06
N ARG A 182 15.21 15.10 6.88
CA ARG A 182 15.17 16.09 5.81
C ARG A 182 14.41 15.48 4.65
N ALA A 183 13.50 16.22 4.07
CA ALA A 183 12.77 15.79 2.89
C ALA A 183 12.93 16.84 1.79
N GLU A 184 13.15 16.37 0.57
CA GLU A 184 13.20 17.20 -0.63
C GLU A 184 12.22 16.63 -1.65
N LEU A 185 11.35 17.48 -2.17
CA LEU A 185 10.43 17.13 -3.24
C LEU A 185 11.00 17.62 -4.57
N PHE A 186 11.24 16.69 -5.48
CA PHE A 186 11.67 16.96 -6.83
C PHE A 186 10.50 16.76 -7.79
N GLY A 187 10.34 17.66 -8.73
CA GLY A 187 9.38 17.48 -9.81
C GLY A 187 9.79 18.23 -11.06
N GLU A 188 8.98 18.05 -12.08
CA GLU A 188 9.15 18.69 -13.38
C GLU A 188 8.30 19.95 -13.43
N SER A 189 8.95 21.09 -13.67
CA SER A 189 8.30 22.37 -13.94
C SER A 189 8.59 22.78 -15.37
N GLY A 190 7.56 23.17 -16.12
CA GLY A 190 7.78 23.71 -17.46
C GLY A 190 6.52 23.78 -18.28
N ALA A 191 6.37 24.88 -19.02
CA ALA A 191 5.34 24.97 -20.04
C ALA A 191 5.53 23.84 -21.04
N LEU A 192 4.48 23.04 -21.29
CA LEU A 192 4.44 21.99 -22.32
C LEU A 192 4.48 22.56 -23.76
N THR A 193 5.14 23.71 -23.96
CA THR A 193 5.59 24.16 -25.27
C THR A 193 6.58 23.15 -25.85
N ARG A 194 6.30 22.66 -27.07
CA ARG A 194 7.11 21.64 -27.78
C ARG A 194 8.62 21.93 -27.88
N GLU A 195 9.03 23.17 -27.68
CA GLU A 195 10.42 23.62 -27.86
C GLU A 195 11.23 23.66 -26.57
N ARG A 196 10.59 23.61 -25.39
CA ARG A 196 11.30 23.72 -24.10
C ARG A 196 11.59 22.34 -23.53
N GLN A 197 12.83 22.11 -23.12
CA GLN A 197 13.22 20.89 -22.41
C GLN A 197 12.59 20.89 -21.01
N PRO A 198 12.18 19.71 -20.50
CA PRO A 198 11.65 19.60 -19.14
C PRO A 198 12.72 20.03 -18.12
N GLU A 199 12.35 20.94 -17.22
CA GLU A 199 13.24 21.41 -16.14
C GLU A 199 12.87 20.66 -14.85
N PHE A 200 13.75 19.77 -14.41
CA PHE A 200 13.62 19.09 -13.12
C PHE A 200 14.23 19.96 -12.02
N GLY A 201 13.46 20.20 -10.96
CA GLY A 201 13.87 21.08 -9.88
C GLY A 201 13.35 20.66 -8.52
N VAL A 202 13.92 21.27 -7.48
CA VAL A 202 13.42 21.12 -6.11
C VAL A 202 12.22 22.03 -5.93
N LEU A 203 11.04 21.43 -5.79
CA LEU A 203 9.79 22.11 -5.54
C LEU A 203 9.73 22.62 -4.11
N ASP A 204 10.09 21.76 -3.14
CA ASP A 204 10.03 22.09 -1.72
C ASP A 204 11.05 21.33 -0.87
N ARG A 205 11.29 21.85 0.35
CA ARG A 205 12.24 21.30 1.33
C ARG A 205 11.69 21.39 2.75
N TRP A 206 11.82 20.30 3.48
CA TRP A 206 11.45 20.21 4.89
C TRP A 206 12.59 19.69 5.75
N SER A 207 12.54 20.06 7.03
CA SER A 207 13.48 19.57 8.04
C SER A 207 12.72 19.42 9.35
N GLU A 208 12.51 18.18 9.76
CA GLU A 208 11.79 17.83 10.97
C GLU A 208 12.73 17.19 11.99
N ARG A 209 12.41 17.37 13.27
CA ARG A 209 13.13 16.70 14.35
C ARG A 209 12.53 15.32 14.56
N VAL A 210 13.38 14.30 14.61
CA VAL A 210 12.98 12.91 14.84
C VAL A 210 13.22 12.54 16.28
N ARG A 211 12.18 12.10 16.97
CA ARG A 211 12.22 11.57 18.33
C ARG A 211 11.89 10.08 18.28
N ALA A 212 12.42 9.34 19.24
CA ALA A 212 12.12 7.91 19.34
C ALA A 212 10.62 7.66 19.62
N GLU A 213 9.93 8.60 20.26
CA GLU A 213 8.49 8.55 20.53
C GLU A 213 7.63 8.75 19.28
N ASP A 214 8.20 9.28 18.19
CA ASP A 214 7.48 9.45 16.93
C ASP A 214 7.25 8.10 16.24
N PHE A 215 8.01 7.05 16.60
CA PHE A 215 7.89 5.71 16.03
C PHE A 215 6.81 4.89 16.76
N VAL A 216 5.56 5.07 16.35
CA VAL A 216 4.43 4.24 16.81
C VAL A 216 4.39 2.96 15.99
N ASP A 217 4.42 1.81 16.66
CA ASP A 217 4.52 0.49 16.02
C ASP A 217 5.68 0.38 15.01
N GLY A 218 6.77 1.10 15.29
CA GLY A 218 7.98 1.10 14.46
C GLY A 218 7.93 2.02 13.24
N VAL A 219 6.84 2.77 13.05
CA VAL A 219 6.67 3.72 11.94
C VAL A 219 6.57 5.14 12.49
N ALA A 220 7.31 6.07 11.88
CA ALA A 220 7.19 7.49 12.19
C ALA A 220 6.53 8.23 11.02
N THR A 221 5.50 9.02 11.32
CA THR A 221 4.71 9.76 10.32
C THR A 221 4.92 11.25 10.47
N TYR A 222 5.16 11.95 9.35
CA TYR A 222 5.41 13.39 9.31
C TYR A 222 4.51 14.05 8.27
N CYS A 223 3.86 15.14 8.66
CA CYS A 223 3.11 16.00 7.76
C CYS A 223 4.02 17.09 7.20
N LEU A 224 4.15 17.15 5.89
CA LEU A 224 5.02 18.06 5.15
C LEU A 224 4.17 19.06 4.36
N PRO A 225 3.72 20.17 4.98
CA PRO A 225 2.90 21.16 4.30
C PRO A 225 3.69 21.85 3.19
N PHE A 226 3.09 22.04 2.02
CA PHE A 226 3.71 22.79 0.94
C PHE A 226 3.93 24.24 1.37
N ARG A 227 5.14 24.74 1.14
CA ARG A 227 5.57 26.11 1.46
C ARG A 227 5.82 26.94 0.21
N ARG A 228 6.26 26.27 -0.86
CA ARG A 228 6.64 26.89 -2.14
C ARG A 228 5.86 26.30 -3.30
N ALA A 229 5.64 24.99 -3.28
CA ALA A 229 4.81 24.31 -4.26
C ALA A 229 3.33 24.65 -3.99
N ALA A 230 2.55 24.71 -5.05
CA ALA A 230 1.10 24.79 -4.94
C ALA A 230 0.48 24.02 -6.11
N PRO A 231 0.46 22.69 -6.06
CA PRO A 231 0.12 21.84 -7.21
C PRO A 231 -1.24 22.14 -7.84
N GLU A 232 -2.23 22.57 -7.04
CA GLU A 232 -3.56 22.96 -7.51
C GLU A 232 -3.60 24.36 -8.17
N TRP A 233 -2.55 25.17 -8.05
CA TRP A 233 -2.45 26.53 -8.60
C TRP A 233 -1.35 26.67 -9.67
N GLN A 234 -0.29 25.87 -9.56
CA GLN A 234 0.85 25.81 -10.48
C GLN A 234 0.58 24.76 -11.53
N PHE A 235 -0.21 25.13 -12.53
CA PHE A 235 -0.63 24.15 -13.52
C PHE A 235 0.52 23.64 -14.38
N ASP A 236 1.57 24.44 -14.57
CA ASP A 236 2.83 24.08 -15.25
C ASP A 236 3.67 23.02 -14.51
N LEU A 237 3.23 22.64 -13.31
CA LEU A 237 3.74 21.50 -12.56
C LEU A 237 3.07 20.20 -13.03
N LEU A 238 3.88 19.18 -13.32
CA LEU A 238 3.37 17.84 -13.56
C LEU A 238 2.74 17.24 -12.28
N PRO A 239 1.73 16.37 -12.44
CA PRO A 239 1.04 15.75 -11.30
C PRO A 239 1.90 14.74 -10.54
N ASP A 240 3.03 14.31 -11.10
CA ASP A 240 3.92 13.33 -10.50
C ASP A 240 5.25 13.96 -10.06
N ALA A 241 5.76 13.49 -8.93
CA ALA A 241 7.00 13.94 -8.33
C ALA A 241 7.74 12.80 -7.63
N VAL A 242 8.94 13.13 -7.15
CA VAL A 242 9.80 12.22 -6.43
C VAL A 242 10.16 12.84 -5.09
N LEU A 243 9.78 12.18 -4.00
CA LEU A 243 10.15 12.56 -2.64
C LEU A 243 11.42 11.83 -2.24
N THR A 244 12.45 12.57 -1.86
CA THR A 244 13.66 12.02 -1.26
C THR A 244 13.68 12.37 0.22
N VAL A 245 13.79 11.36 1.08
CA VAL A 245 13.88 11.50 2.54
C VAL A 245 15.26 11.08 3.00
N GLN A 246 15.89 11.91 3.83
CA GLN A 246 17.15 11.63 4.49
C GLN A 246 16.96 11.63 6.00
N LEU A 247 17.32 10.54 6.65
CA LEU A 247 17.29 10.39 8.10
C LEU A 247 18.71 10.42 8.67
N GLY A 248 19.03 11.48 9.41
CA GLY A 248 20.24 11.56 10.22
C GLY A 248 19.96 10.98 11.60
N ALA A 249 20.24 9.69 11.81
CA ALA A 249 20.01 8.99 13.06
C ALA A 249 21.24 9.08 13.98
N THR A 250 21.06 9.70 15.14
CA THR A 250 22.14 9.97 16.11
C THR A 250 22.76 8.66 16.58
N GLY A 251 24.06 8.48 16.33
CA GLY A 251 24.79 7.26 16.69
C GLY A 251 24.68 6.10 15.69
N HIS A 252 23.84 6.22 14.66
CA HIS A 252 23.65 5.18 13.64
C HIS A 252 24.17 5.60 12.24
N GLY A 253 24.12 6.90 11.91
CA GLY A 253 24.59 7.45 10.63
C GLY A 253 23.50 8.20 9.88
N ASN A 254 23.70 8.37 8.57
CA ASN A 254 22.74 8.99 7.67
C ASN A 254 22.20 7.95 6.69
N PHE A 255 20.90 7.93 6.49
CA PHE A 255 20.19 7.01 5.60
C PHE A 255 19.31 7.80 4.65
N SER A 256 19.07 7.28 3.45
CA SER A 256 18.24 7.95 2.44
C SER A 256 17.34 6.98 1.72
N ALA A 257 16.11 7.40 1.46
CA ALA A 257 15.12 6.67 0.69
C ALA A 257 14.42 7.61 -0.28
N THR A 258 13.89 7.06 -1.36
CA THR A 258 13.18 7.81 -2.38
C THR A 258 11.88 7.09 -2.74
N ALA A 259 10.80 7.84 -2.90
CA ALA A 259 9.49 7.31 -3.29
C ALA A 259 8.83 8.24 -4.33
N PRO A 260 8.09 7.69 -5.33
CA PRO A 260 7.22 8.48 -6.17
C PRO A 260 6.03 9.01 -5.35
N VAL A 261 5.55 10.19 -5.70
CA VAL A 261 4.44 10.87 -5.03
C VAL A 261 3.59 11.61 -6.07
N VAL A 262 2.27 11.49 -5.93
CA VAL A 262 1.31 12.26 -6.71
C VAL A 262 1.12 13.62 -6.03
N LEU A 263 1.35 14.71 -6.75
CA LEU A 263 1.13 16.09 -6.31
C LEU A 263 -0.27 16.60 -6.61
N ARG A 264 -0.93 16.02 -7.62
CA ARG A 264 -2.27 16.42 -8.05
C ARG A 264 -3.00 15.21 -8.59
N GLU A 265 -4.11 14.87 -7.96
CA GLU A 265 -4.95 13.77 -8.43
C GLU A 265 -5.65 14.13 -9.76
N PHE A 266 -5.74 13.14 -10.64
CA PHE A 266 -6.52 13.27 -11.86
C PHE A 266 -8.01 13.34 -11.52
N ASN A 267 -8.70 14.36 -12.03
CA ASN A 267 -10.12 14.55 -11.81
C ASN A 267 -10.74 15.17 -13.07
N PRO A 268 -11.47 14.39 -13.89
CA PRO A 268 -11.98 14.86 -15.18
C PRO A 268 -12.72 16.19 -15.11
N LEU A 269 -13.56 16.39 -14.09
CA LEU A 269 -14.34 17.62 -13.95
C LEU A 269 -13.44 18.83 -13.64
N ARG A 270 -12.45 18.67 -12.76
CA ARG A 270 -11.52 19.75 -12.41
C ARG A 270 -10.51 20.01 -13.53
N ASP A 271 -10.07 18.96 -14.22
CA ASP A 271 -9.20 19.06 -15.38
C ASP A 271 -9.90 19.79 -16.54
N ASP A 272 -11.18 19.49 -16.80
CA ASP A 272 -11.99 20.21 -17.78
C ASP A 272 -12.23 21.67 -17.36
N LEU A 273 -12.54 21.91 -16.08
CA LEU A 273 -12.72 23.25 -15.55
C LEU A 273 -11.43 24.08 -15.69
N GLN A 274 -10.28 23.47 -15.41
CA GLN A 274 -8.97 24.09 -15.60
C GLN A 274 -8.74 24.46 -17.06
N GLN A 275 -9.06 23.57 -18.01
CA GLN A 275 -8.93 23.84 -19.44
C GLN A 275 -9.85 24.98 -19.91
N HIS A 276 -11.06 25.09 -19.38
CA HIS A 276 -12.05 26.07 -19.81
C HIS A 276 -11.95 27.42 -19.10
N SER A 277 -11.60 27.43 -17.82
CA SER A 277 -11.69 28.61 -16.96
C SER A 277 -10.36 29.03 -16.33
N GLY A 278 -9.31 28.23 -16.49
CA GLY A 278 -8.01 28.49 -15.87
C GLY A 278 -8.02 28.32 -14.34
N THR A 279 -8.99 27.60 -13.79
CA THR A 279 -9.06 27.24 -12.37
C THR A 279 -9.54 25.79 -12.22
N ARG A 280 -9.07 25.09 -11.20
CA ARG A 280 -9.56 23.76 -10.79
C ARG A 280 -10.69 23.83 -9.78
N PHE A 281 -10.96 25.02 -9.24
CA PHE A 281 -11.91 25.23 -8.15
C PHE A 281 -13.26 25.66 -8.67
N LEU A 282 -14.32 25.08 -8.10
CA LEU A 282 -15.69 25.51 -8.36
C LEU A 282 -15.96 26.86 -7.68
N PRO A 283 -16.89 27.68 -8.21
CA PRO A 283 -17.14 29.04 -7.70
C PRO A 283 -17.51 29.15 -6.21
N ASN A 284 -17.96 28.06 -5.58
CA ASN A 284 -18.41 28.04 -4.18
C ASN A 284 -17.51 27.18 -3.27
N GLU A 285 -16.36 26.72 -3.75
CA GLU A 285 -15.41 25.98 -2.92
C GLU A 285 -14.61 26.92 -2.01
N VAL A 286 -14.32 26.47 -0.80
CA VAL A 286 -13.41 27.20 0.10
C VAL A 286 -12.00 26.91 -0.36
N GLU A 287 -11.46 27.83 -1.14
CA GLU A 287 -10.06 27.83 -1.50
C GLU A 287 -9.21 28.19 -0.27
N GLY A 288 -8.22 27.38 0.04
CA GLY A 288 -7.24 27.73 1.07
C GLY A 288 -6.27 28.80 0.60
N TRP A 289 -5.05 28.72 1.11
CA TRP A 289 -4.03 29.71 0.83
C TRP A 289 -3.69 29.73 -0.67
N ARG A 290 -4.10 30.81 -1.36
CA ARG A 290 -3.54 31.17 -2.66
C ARG A 290 -2.12 31.64 -2.44
N PRO A 291 -1.10 30.99 -3.03
CA PRO A 291 0.22 31.57 -3.06
C PRO A 291 0.08 32.93 -3.74
N GLN A 292 0.40 34.01 -3.02
CA GLN A 292 0.62 35.28 -3.70
C GLN A 292 1.79 35.03 -4.63
N ASP A 293 1.51 35.00 -5.92
CA ASP A 293 2.54 34.91 -6.93
C ASP A 293 3.55 36.04 -6.65
N PRO A 294 4.76 35.71 -6.17
CA PRO A 294 5.71 36.74 -5.75
C PRO A 294 6.28 37.51 -6.95
N PHE A 295 5.93 37.11 -8.18
CA PHE A 295 6.51 37.65 -9.40
C PHE A 295 5.51 38.32 -10.36
N GLY A 296 4.20 38.31 -10.07
CA GLY A 296 3.19 38.82 -11.01
C GLY A 296 3.20 38.09 -12.36
N ALA A 297 3.80 36.89 -12.42
CA ALA A 297 3.68 35.97 -13.51
C ALA A 297 2.22 35.48 -13.58
N GLU A 298 1.53 35.81 -14.68
CA GLU A 298 0.21 35.25 -14.95
C GLU A 298 0.23 33.74 -14.69
N LEU A 299 -0.58 33.30 -13.72
CA LEU A 299 -0.81 31.89 -13.38
C LEU A 299 -0.83 31.09 -14.68
N GLY A 300 0.09 30.12 -14.78
CA GLY A 300 0.57 29.58 -16.05
C GLY A 300 -0.49 29.48 -17.13
N ARG A 301 -0.36 30.29 -18.19
CA ARG A 301 -1.20 30.15 -19.38
C ARG A 301 -0.92 28.80 -20.01
N TRP A 302 -1.82 27.85 -19.79
CA TRP A 302 -1.78 26.60 -20.52
C TRP A 302 -2.08 26.85 -21.99
N GLN A 303 -1.23 26.28 -22.86
CA GLN A 303 -1.54 26.17 -24.26
C GLN A 303 -2.64 25.13 -24.40
N TRP A 304 -3.79 25.57 -24.91
CA TRP A 304 -4.91 24.72 -25.30
C TRP A 304 -4.41 23.63 -26.26
N TRP A 305 -4.58 22.35 -25.87
CA TRP A 305 -4.18 21.16 -26.66
C TRP A 305 -5.13 20.83 -27.81
N GLY A 306 -5.95 21.78 -28.24
CA GLY A 306 -6.91 21.47 -29.26
C GLY A 306 -6.25 21.21 -30.60
N ARG A 307 -6.78 20.15 -31.24
CA ARG A 307 -6.40 19.67 -32.56
C ARG A 307 -6.74 20.67 -33.66
#